data_AF-A0A9X0Q0U5-F1
#
_entry.id   AF-A0A9X0Q0U5-F1
#
_cell.length_a   1.000
_cell.length_b   1.000
_cell.length_c   1.000
_cell.angle_alpha   90.00
_cell.angle_beta   90.00
_cell.angle_gamma   90.00
#
_symmetry.space_group_name_H-M   'P 1'
#
loop_
_entity.id
_entity.type
_entity.pdbx_description
1 polymer ?
#
loop_
_entity_poly.entity_id
_entity_poly.type
_entity_poly.pdbx_seq_one_letter_code
_entity_poly.pdbx_strand_id
1 'polypeptide(L)'
;MGDDSDENNPTADDFYQGDYTVTGIRFTGGEGALGGIKIKSAVYTPKIRYCDFIDYGNASSYDIYAQFENWDILIEGCYKKTFYSRVAIGNFISIVGKKTDGSAYDGGNSRVTVRDCAMSAYDNQDLGYFAYINCVKGRVIGGSAHHSTGGILLGPAASGTLIDGFYCEVSTQHRPWVISVLSDKTNPDNYLFPQSVTVRNVYVNMHKEKIGNAGKLIGVMDADVKLRDWSVTDCQISNFENGQVLIDRNDLNEQIGNTYARIKPIFVPYNSGGGSKFIVTGKLTTAEDWSCGDIETGVWIPTVGGNASYYKQVGSYTRTGDVVTASFHIGITIIGSGDGYRIGGLPFLSRPGATSVGSIGYYNNLTTAVAALLPRVDAESNYITFTGATSVAGNMNVQLNVLGNNAEIIGSVTYFI
;
A
#
# COMPACT_ATOMS: atom_id res chain seq x y z
N MET A 1 30.29 -2.35 20.15
CA MET A 1 31.06 -2.47 18.89
C MET A 1 31.64 -1.12 18.59
N GLY A 2 32.90 -1.10 18.18
CA GLY A 2 33.68 0.12 18.02
C GLY A 2 34.52 0.45 19.26
N ASP A 3 35.42 1.41 19.11
CA ASP A 3 36.35 1.89 20.13
C ASP A 3 35.60 2.47 21.34
N ASP A 4 36.22 2.33 22.52
CA ASP A 4 35.72 2.87 23.77
C ASP A 4 36.28 4.25 24.10
N SER A 5 37.04 4.86 23.18
CA SER A 5 37.48 6.25 23.24
C SER A 5 36.29 7.21 23.48
N ASP A 6 36.57 8.32 24.18
CA ASP A 6 35.59 9.39 24.43
C ASP A 6 35.16 10.00 23.10
N GLU A 7 33.85 10.06 22.87
CA GLU A 7 33.23 10.61 21.66
C GLU A 7 33.63 12.07 21.36
N ASN A 8 34.17 12.79 22.34
CA ASN A 8 34.65 14.17 22.19
C ASN A 8 36.13 14.27 21.84
N ASN A 9 36.88 13.16 21.84
CA ASN A 9 38.32 13.13 21.57
C ASN A 9 38.68 12.00 20.60
N PRO A 10 38.26 12.10 19.32
CA PRO A 10 38.61 11.09 18.33
C PRO A 10 40.12 11.09 18.05
N THR A 11 40.70 9.90 18.07
CA THR A 11 42.03 9.54 17.60
C THR A 11 42.00 9.21 16.10
N ALA A 12 43.17 9.15 15.44
CA ALA A 12 43.23 8.81 14.02
C ALA A 12 42.71 7.40 13.69
N ASP A 13 42.66 6.49 14.67
CA ASP A 13 42.07 5.15 14.52
C ASP A 13 40.52 5.18 14.55
N ASP A 14 39.91 6.30 14.94
CA ASP A 14 38.45 6.45 15.00
C ASP A 14 37.78 6.63 13.63
N PHE A 15 38.53 7.01 12.59
CA PHE A 15 37.94 7.33 11.29
C PHE A 15 37.65 6.13 10.37
N TYR A 16 37.98 4.89 10.78
CA TYR A 16 37.82 3.70 9.91
C TYR A 16 37.50 2.40 10.68
N GLN A 17 36.60 2.45 11.65
CA GLN A 17 36.18 1.24 12.36
C GLN A 17 35.19 0.45 11.50
N GLY A 18 35.59 -0.72 10.98
CA GLY A 18 34.81 -1.46 9.99
C GLY A 18 34.51 -2.91 10.37
N ASP A 19 33.49 -3.49 9.72
CA ASP A 19 33.26 -4.94 9.61
C ASP A 19 33.02 -5.74 10.92
N TYR A 20 32.53 -5.10 11.97
CA TYR A 20 32.06 -5.84 13.15
C TYR A 20 30.87 -6.72 12.81
N THR A 21 30.93 -7.99 13.22
CA THR A 21 29.81 -8.92 13.08
C THR A 21 29.46 -9.53 14.43
N VAL A 22 28.19 -9.47 14.80
CA VAL A 22 27.61 -10.31 15.87
C VAL A 22 26.54 -11.19 15.27
N THR A 23 26.60 -12.48 15.57
CA THR A 23 25.68 -13.46 14.98
C THR A 23 25.32 -14.55 15.97
N GLY A 24 24.02 -14.89 16.07
CA GLY A 24 23.57 -16.08 16.80
C GLY A 24 23.62 -15.96 18.32
N ILE A 25 23.65 -14.75 18.89
CA ILE A 25 23.72 -14.55 20.34
C ILE A 25 22.32 -14.39 20.92
N ARG A 26 22.08 -15.04 22.07
CA ARG A 26 20.88 -14.85 22.88
C ARG A 26 21.18 -14.02 24.12
N PHE A 27 20.38 -12.98 24.33
CA PHE A 27 20.38 -12.10 25.51
C PHE A 27 19.13 -12.35 26.35
N THR A 28 19.28 -12.39 27.68
CA THR A 28 18.18 -12.59 28.64
C THR A 28 18.38 -11.74 29.90
N GLY A 29 17.31 -11.23 30.51
CA GLY A 29 17.37 -10.44 31.75
C GLY A 29 17.74 -8.97 31.50
N GLY A 30 18.77 -8.44 32.15
CA GLY A 30 19.25 -7.08 31.81
C GLY A 30 18.31 -5.94 32.23
N GLU A 31 17.60 -6.07 33.34
CA GLU A 31 16.79 -4.97 33.91
C GLU A 31 17.63 -3.69 34.13
N GLY A 32 18.90 -3.83 34.54
CA GLY A 32 19.84 -2.72 34.64
C GLY A 32 20.59 -2.37 33.36
N ALA A 33 20.34 -3.05 32.24
CA ALA A 33 21.06 -2.82 30.99
C ALA A 33 20.54 -1.57 30.28
N LEU A 34 21.46 -0.76 29.76
CA LEU A 34 21.12 0.41 28.92
C LEU A 34 20.91 0.02 27.44
N GLY A 35 21.26 -1.21 27.07
CA GLY A 35 21.02 -1.82 25.77
C GLY A 35 21.67 -3.21 25.70
N GLY A 36 21.42 -3.95 24.62
CA GLY A 36 22.04 -5.25 24.38
C GLY A 36 23.29 -5.13 23.54
N ILE A 37 23.11 -4.79 22.27
CA ILE A 37 24.19 -4.53 21.32
C ILE A 37 24.24 -3.04 21.04
N LYS A 38 25.35 -2.40 21.45
CA LYS A 38 25.63 -1.00 21.13
C LYS A 38 26.64 -0.89 20.00
N ILE A 39 26.28 -0.16 18.94
CA ILE A 39 27.19 0.31 17.88
C ILE A 39 27.60 1.74 18.25
N LYS A 40 28.91 1.97 18.42
CA LYS A 40 29.47 3.30 18.69
C LYS A 40 29.39 4.19 17.44
N SER A 41 29.79 5.46 17.53
CA SER A 41 29.92 6.34 16.37
C SER A 41 31.09 5.93 15.47
N ALA A 42 31.07 6.37 14.21
CA ALA A 42 32.10 6.11 13.21
C ALA A 42 32.33 4.63 12.85
N VAL A 43 31.30 3.79 13.00
CA VAL A 43 31.36 2.37 12.60
C VAL A 43 30.76 2.18 11.20
N TYR A 44 31.58 1.63 10.31
CA TYR A 44 31.26 1.32 8.93
C TYR A 44 30.92 -0.17 8.81
N THR A 45 29.90 -0.48 8.00
CA THR A 45 29.47 -1.84 7.63
C THR A 45 29.20 -2.83 8.78
N PRO A 46 28.73 -2.44 9.99
CA PRO A 46 28.49 -3.39 11.06
C PRO A 46 27.29 -4.30 10.73
N LYS A 47 27.39 -5.57 11.13
CA LYS A 47 26.39 -6.60 10.88
C LYS A 47 25.93 -7.26 12.18
N ILE A 48 24.64 -7.14 12.48
CA ILE A 48 24.00 -7.83 13.61
C ILE A 48 22.99 -8.80 13.02
N ARG A 49 23.17 -10.11 13.26
CA ARG A 49 22.41 -11.15 12.57
C ARG A 49 21.89 -12.21 13.53
N TYR A 50 20.64 -12.63 13.37
CA TYR A 50 20.11 -13.81 14.05
C TYR A 50 20.32 -13.80 15.58
N CYS A 51 20.19 -12.63 16.20
CA CYS A 51 20.32 -12.47 17.64
C CYS A 51 18.95 -12.41 18.31
N ASP A 52 18.83 -13.06 19.46
CA ASP A 52 17.59 -13.14 20.24
C ASP A 52 17.69 -12.28 21.50
N PHE A 53 16.65 -11.51 21.79
CA PHE A 53 16.49 -10.73 23.02
C PHE A 53 15.23 -11.21 23.72
N ILE A 54 15.38 -12.14 24.68
CA ILE A 54 14.27 -12.84 25.32
C ILE A 54 14.12 -12.34 26.76
N ASP A 55 13.01 -11.70 27.07
CA ASP A 55 12.78 -11.02 28.36
C ASP A 55 13.99 -10.14 28.74
N TYR A 56 14.55 -9.45 27.74
CA TYR A 56 15.76 -8.63 27.87
C TYR A 56 15.46 -7.13 27.92
N GLY A 57 16.17 -6.42 28.80
CA GLY A 57 16.18 -4.98 28.92
C GLY A 57 15.17 -4.43 29.93
N ASN A 58 14.85 -3.14 29.78
CA ASN A 58 13.87 -2.43 30.57
C ASN A 58 13.02 -1.50 29.68
N ALA A 59 12.03 -0.81 30.25
CA ALA A 59 11.14 0.09 29.52
C ALA A 59 11.86 1.24 28.79
N SER A 60 13.07 1.61 29.21
CA SER A 60 13.86 2.71 28.65
C SER A 60 14.94 2.24 27.66
N SER A 61 15.21 0.93 27.57
CA SER A 61 16.30 0.41 26.75
C SER A 61 15.91 0.21 25.29
N TYR A 62 16.93 0.19 24.44
CA TYR A 62 16.89 -0.40 23.11
C TYR A 62 17.80 -1.62 23.08
N ASP A 63 17.28 -2.76 22.65
CA ASP A 63 18.06 -4.00 22.59
C ASP A 63 19.24 -3.89 21.61
N ILE A 64 19.01 -3.25 20.46
CA ILE A 64 20.05 -2.86 19.51
C ILE A 64 20.04 -1.34 19.39
N TYR A 65 21.18 -0.72 19.66
CA TYR A 65 21.31 0.73 19.64
C TYR A 65 22.53 1.14 18.82
N ALA A 66 22.32 1.92 17.77
CA ALA A 66 23.37 2.62 17.06
C ALA A 66 23.42 4.08 17.51
N GLN A 67 24.63 4.56 17.81
CA GLN A 67 24.92 5.99 17.91
C GLN A 67 24.85 6.65 16.52
N PHE A 68 25.19 7.93 16.45
CA PHE A 68 25.25 8.73 15.22
C PHE A 68 26.52 8.37 14.42
N GLU A 69 26.65 8.86 13.18
CA GLU A 69 27.83 8.66 12.30
C GLU A 69 28.17 7.20 11.99
N ASN A 70 27.18 6.39 11.62
CA ASN A 70 27.43 5.05 11.10
C ASN A 70 26.93 4.89 9.68
N TRP A 71 27.62 4.04 8.91
CA TRP A 71 27.32 3.81 7.50
C TRP A 71 27.12 2.32 7.21
N ASP A 72 26.15 2.01 6.36
CA ASP A 72 25.92 0.67 5.82
C ASP A 72 25.67 -0.40 6.92
N ILE A 73 24.99 0.00 8.01
CA ILE A 73 24.56 -0.92 9.07
C ILE A 73 23.58 -1.95 8.51
N LEU A 74 23.80 -3.24 8.82
CA LEU A 74 22.85 -4.32 8.56
C LEU A 74 22.41 -4.98 9.87
N ILE A 75 21.11 -4.93 10.15
CA ILE A 75 20.46 -5.68 11.22
C ILE A 75 19.49 -6.66 10.56
N GLU A 76 19.72 -7.97 10.72
CA GLU A 76 18.97 -8.98 10.00
C GLU A 76 18.53 -10.15 10.90
N GLY A 77 17.28 -10.61 10.72
CA GLY A 77 16.82 -11.85 11.33
C GLY A 77 16.87 -11.86 12.85
N CYS A 78 16.95 -10.70 13.50
CA CYS A 78 17.02 -10.58 14.94
C CYS A 78 15.61 -10.58 15.53
N TYR A 79 15.47 -11.05 16.76
CA TYR A 79 14.18 -11.24 17.39
C TYR A 79 14.14 -10.68 18.81
N LYS A 80 13.16 -9.82 19.11
CA LYS A 80 12.78 -9.47 20.48
C LYS A 80 11.52 -10.21 20.89
N LYS A 81 11.55 -10.83 22.06
CA LYS A 81 10.36 -11.43 22.67
C LYS A 81 10.28 -11.21 24.16
N THR A 82 9.14 -10.72 24.62
CA THR A 82 8.81 -10.62 26.05
C THR A 82 7.69 -11.60 26.36
N PHE A 83 7.96 -12.58 27.22
CA PHE A 83 6.98 -13.60 27.59
C PHE A 83 6.25 -13.26 28.88
N TYR A 84 7.03 -12.99 29.93
CA TYR A 84 6.51 -12.86 31.30
C TYR A 84 7.10 -11.65 32.04
N SER A 85 8.17 -11.05 31.52
CA SER A 85 8.81 -9.91 32.18
C SER A 85 7.92 -8.68 32.09
N ARG A 86 7.67 -8.04 33.24
CA ARG A 86 6.98 -6.74 33.30
C ARG A 86 7.91 -5.54 33.14
N VAL A 87 9.22 -5.81 33.07
CA VAL A 87 10.26 -4.78 33.01
C VAL A 87 10.82 -4.70 31.59
N ALA A 88 11.04 -5.83 30.92
CA ALA A 88 11.60 -5.94 29.57
C ALA A 88 10.60 -5.58 28.46
N ILE A 89 9.89 -4.47 28.62
CA ILE A 89 8.86 -3.96 27.71
C ILE A 89 9.37 -2.82 26.81
N GLY A 90 10.68 -2.62 26.76
CA GLY A 90 11.33 -1.56 26.02
C GLY A 90 11.26 -1.71 24.50
N ASN A 91 12.10 -0.92 23.85
CA ASN A 91 12.16 -0.84 22.39
C ASN A 91 13.15 -1.87 21.84
N PHE A 92 13.04 -2.19 20.55
CA PHE A 92 13.91 -3.18 19.94
C PHE A 92 15.14 -2.53 19.26
N ILE A 93 14.95 -1.74 18.21
CA ILE A 93 16.07 -1.17 17.44
C ILE A 93 16.05 0.37 17.50
N SER A 94 17.21 0.99 17.73
CA SER A 94 17.39 2.45 17.60
C SER A 94 18.54 2.78 16.68
N ILE A 95 18.24 3.61 15.69
CA ILE A 95 19.19 4.27 14.79
C ILE A 95 19.02 5.77 15.00
N VAL A 96 19.93 6.40 15.76
CA VAL A 96 19.80 7.84 16.09
C VAL A 96 20.35 8.73 14.97
N GLY A 97 19.73 9.88 14.73
CA GLY A 97 20.12 10.75 13.61
C GLY A 97 21.09 11.86 13.94
N LYS A 98 21.33 12.12 15.23
CA LYS A 98 22.26 13.18 15.69
C LYS A 98 22.76 12.87 17.09
N LYS A 99 23.83 13.56 17.48
CA LYS A 99 24.34 13.55 18.85
C LYS A 99 23.30 14.13 19.82
N THR A 100 23.23 13.57 21.02
CA THR A 100 22.24 13.94 22.05
C THR A 100 22.50 15.29 22.70
N ASP A 101 23.70 15.87 22.52
CA ASP A 101 24.09 17.16 23.10
C ASP A 101 23.59 18.39 22.30
N GLY A 102 22.93 18.16 21.16
CA GLY A 102 22.37 19.24 20.34
C GLY A 102 23.40 20.01 19.51
N SER A 103 24.66 19.58 19.48
CA SER A 103 25.65 20.16 18.57
C SER A 103 25.26 19.86 17.11
N ALA A 104 25.23 20.91 16.28
CA ALA A 104 24.85 20.84 14.88
C ALA A 104 25.99 20.22 14.06
N TYR A 105 26.14 18.90 14.15
CA TYR A 105 27.08 18.14 13.34
C TYR A 105 26.32 17.34 12.26
N ASP A 106 26.85 17.33 11.03
CA ASP A 106 26.36 16.57 9.88
C ASP A 106 26.70 15.07 10.02
N GLY A 107 26.35 14.52 11.18
CA GLY A 107 26.75 13.20 11.67
C GLY A 107 25.63 12.17 11.60
N GLY A 108 24.72 12.28 10.64
CA GLY A 108 23.60 11.35 10.53
C GLY A 108 24.05 9.94 10.19
N ASN A 109 23.38 8.94 10.74
CA ASN A 109 23.49 7.58 10.22
C ASN A 109 23.04 7.53 8.75
N SER A 110 23.65 6.66 7.95
CA SER A 110 23.39 6.55 6.52
C SER A 110 23.33 5.11 6.05
N ARG A 111 22.40 4.82 5.12
CA ARG A 111 22.23 3.52 4.46
C ARG A 111 22.06 2.36 5.44
N VAL A 112 21.18 2.52 6.42
CA VAL A 112 20.88 1.46 7.40
C VAL A 112 19.80 0.52 6.88
N THR A 113 20.00 -0.78 7.02
CA THR A 113 19.00 -1.81 6.68
C THR A 113 18.64 -2.65 7.91
N VAL A 114 17.37 -2.63 8.29
CA VAL A 114 16.74 -3.60 9.18
C VAL A 114 15.93 -4.55 8.30
N ARG A 115 16.22 -5.85 8.31
CA ARG A 115 15.47 -6.81 7.50
C ARG A 115 15.11 -8.10 8.22
N ASP A 116 13.91 -8.58 7.97
CA ASP A 116 13.40 -9.86 8.49
C ASP A 116 13.55 -10.01 10.02
N CYS A 117 13.55 -8.88 10.73
CA CYS A 117 13.58 -8.84 12.18
C CYS A 117 12.15 -8.88 12.73
N ALA A 118 11.97 -9.46 13.92
CA ALA A 118 10.65 -9.56 14.54
C ALA A 118 10.64 -9.06 15.99
N MET A 119 9.51 -8.53 16.43
CA MET A 119 9.24 -8.17 17.82
C MET A 119 7.85 -8.67 18.22
N SER A 120 7.75 -9.27 19.41
CA SER A 120 6.46 -9.72 19.92
C SER A 120 6.41 -9.77 21.44
N ALA A 121 5.22 -9.61 22.01
CA ALA A 121 4.94 -9.83 23.42
C ALA A 121 3.93 -10.98 23.59
N TYR A 122 3.95 -11.61 24.76
CA TYR A 122 2.88 -12.50 25.24
C TYR A 122 2.13 -11.81 26.39
N ASP A 123 0.95 -12.31 26.77
CA ASP A 123 0.14 -11.83 27.90
C ASP A 123 -0.30 -10.35 27.82
N ASN A 124 -0.67 -9.88 26.63
CA ASN A 124 -1.20 -8.53 26.39
C ASN A 124 -0.30 -7.35 26.80
N GLN A 125 1.00 -7.61 27.00
CA GLN A 125 1.97 -6.56 27.31
C GLN A 125 2.16 -5.62 26.12
N ASP A 126 2.35 -4.33 26.39
CA ASP A 126 2.66 -3.34 25.37
C ASP A 126 4.16 -3.10 25.34
N LEU A 127 4.78 -3.37 24.20
CA LEU A 127 6.19 -3.08 23.96
C LEU A 127 6.36 -1.65 23.44
N GLY A 128 7.60 -1.18 23.45
CA GLY A 128 8.00 0.06 22.79
C GLY A 128 7.92 0.00 21.26
N TYR A 129 8.75 0.80 20.61
CA TYR A 129 8.91 0.78 19.16
C TYR A 129 9.67 -0.47 18.71
N PHE A 130 9.25 -1.02 17.56
CA PHE A 130 10.03 -2.04 16.84
C PHE A 130 11.35 -1.45 16.35
N ALA A 131 11.30 -0.30 15.69
CA ALA A 131 12.50 0.37 15.22
C ALA A 131 12.31 1.88 15.24
N TYR A 132 13.28 2.59 15.81
CA TYR A 132 13.48 4.01 15.58
C TYR A 132 14.49 4.18 14.44
N ILE A 133 14.03 4.69 13.30
CA ILE A 133 14.82 4.94 12.10
C ILE A 133 14.97 6.44 11.96
N ASN A 134 16.17 6.95 12.27
CA ASN A 134 16.51 8.35 12.09
C ASN A 134 17.84 8.43 11.33
N CYS A 135 17.78 8.15 10.03
CA CYS A 135 18.96 8.03 9.16
C CYS A 135 18.59 8.30 7.70
N VAL A 136 19.57 8.73 6.91
CA VAL A 136 19.38 8.92 5.47
C VAL A 136 19.43 7.57 4.77
N LYS A 137 18.48 7.31 3.86
CA LYS A 137 18.35 6.04 3.12
C LYS A 137 18.18 4.82 4.05
N GLY A 138 17.42 4.98 5.12
CA GLY A 138 17.00 3.86 5.98
C GLY A 138 16.09 2.87 5.26
N ARG A 139 16.17 1.59 5.62
CA ARG A 139 15.37 0.52 5.01
C ARG A 139 14.85 -0.42 6.09
N VAL A 140 13.55 -0.66 6.11
CA VAL A 140 12.91 -1.74 6.88
C VAL A 140 12.26 -2.68 5.87
N ILE A 141 12.76 -3.91 5.76
CA ILE A 141 12.34 -4.87 4.73
C ILE A 141 11.89 -6.16 5.40
N GLY A 142 10.65 -6.57 5.16
CA GLY A 142 10.06 -7.73 5.81
C GLY A 142 9.95 -7.53 7.32
N GLY A 143 9.82 -8.64 8.05
CA GLY A 143 9.75 -8.62 9.52
C GLY A 143 8.35 -8.33 10.07
N SER A 144 8.26 -8.35 11.40
CA SER A 144 6.99 -8.17 12.09
C SER A 144 7.10 -7.47 13.44
N ALA A 145 6.07 -6.74 13.82
CA ALA A 145 5.92 -6.20 15.17
C ALA A 145 4.53 -6.49 15.74
N HIS A 146 4.49 -7.14 16.89
CA HIS A 146 3.26 -7.48 17.60
C HIS A 146 3.27 -6.76 18.95
N HIS A 147 2.13 -6.18 19.32
CA HIS A 147 1.99 -5.42 20.56
C HIS A 147 2.94 -4.22 20.71
N SER A 148 3.41 -3.66 19.58
CA SER A 148 4.33 -2.51 19.58
C SER A 148 3.60 -1.17 19.71
N THR A 149 4.13 -0.27 20.52
CA THR A 149 3.80 1.17 20.50
C THR A 149 4.41 1.80 19.26
N GLY A 150 3.59 2.34 18.36
CA GLY A 150 4.02 3.12 17.20
C GLY A 150 4.84 2.39 16.14
N GLY A 151 4.97 1.06 16.23
CA GLY A 151 5.64 0.21 15.24
C GLY A 151 7.03 0.73 14.85
N ILE A 152 7.14 1.30 13.66
CA ILE A 152 8.33 1.98 13.13
C ILE A 152 8.22 3.48 13.41
N LEU A 153 9.13 4.01 14.23
CA LEU A 153 9.25 5.44 14.46
C LEU A 153 10.24 6.05 13.46
N LEU A 154 9.78 6.99 12.64
CA LEU A 154 10.63 7.78 11.75
C LEU A 154 11.03 9.09 12.43
N GLY A 155 12.34 9.27 12.59
CA GLY A 155 12.92 10.48 13.13
C GLY A 155 13.22 11.54 12.07
N PRO A 156 13.57 12.76 12.48
CA PRO A 156 13.69 13.92 11.58
C PRO A 156 14.61 13.77 10.37
N ALA A 157 15.66 12.95 10.47
CA ALA A 157 16.63 12.69 9.40
C ALA A 157 16.27 11.46 8.54
N ALA A 158 15.08 10.87 8.69
CA ALA A 158 14.65 9.66 7.99
C ALA A 158 14.30 9.89 6.49
N SER A 159 15.15 10.63 5.78
CA SER A 159 14.93 11.00 4.38
C SER A 159 15.33 9.89 3.41
N GLY A 160 14.50 9.64 2.40
CA GLY A 160 14.71 8.57 1.43
C GLY A 160 14.49 7.17 2.02
N THR A 161 13.70 7.05 3.09
CA THR A 161 13.45 5.79 3.80
C THR A 161 12.53 4.86 3.00
N LEU A 162 12.80 3.55 3.01
CA LEU A 162 11.94 2.51 2.46
C LEU A 162 11.41 1.60 3.58
N ILE A 163 10.10 1.40 3.63
CA ILE A 163 9.42 0.37 4.43
C ILE A 163 8.70 -0.56 3.45
N ASP A 164 9.07 -1.84 3.42
CA ASP A 164 8.60 -2.79 2.42
C ASP A 164 8.29 -4.16 3.05
N GLY A 165 7.09 -4.68 2.88
CA GLY A 165 6.76 -6.05 3.30
C GLY A 165 6.61 -6.24 4.82
N PHE A 166 6.40 -5.16 5.58
CA PHE A 166 6.31 -5.20 7.03
C PHE A 166 4.92 -5.63 7.51
N TYR A 167 4.87 -6.56 8.47
CA TYR A 167 3.65 -6.91 9.20
C TYR A 167 3.61 -6.19 10.55
N CYS A 168 2.47 -5.57 10.89
CA CYS A 168 2.27 -5.04 12.23
C CYS A 168 0.93 -5.47 12.81
N GLU A 169 0.97 -6.01 14.02
CA GLU A 169 -0.20 -6.19 14.85
C GLU A 169 -0.24 -5.08 15.91
N VAL A 170 -1.19 -4.17 15.73
CA VAL A 170 -1.38 -3.01 16.59
C VAL A 170 -2.38 -3.37 17.68
N SER A 171 -1.84 -3.60 18.88
CA SER A 171 -2.59 -4.10 20.04
C SER A 171 -2.30 -3.27 21.30
N THR A 172 -1.97 -1.99 21.16
CA THR A 172 -1.70 -1.06 22.27
C THR A 172 -2.54 0.20 22.15
N GLN A 173 -3.00 0.76 23.27
CA GLN A 173 -3.72 2.04 23.29
C GLN A 173 -2.79 3.24 23.07
N HIS A 174 -1.50 3.06 23.29
CA HIS A 174 -0.52 4.13 23.18
C HIS A 174 0.03 4.15 21.76
N ARG A 175 -0.29 5.21 21.00
CA ARG A 175 0.13 5.38 19.60
C ARG A 175 -0.11 4.10 18.77
N PRO A 176 -1.37 3.70 18.58
CA PRO A 176 -1.74 2.50 17.82
C PRO A 176 -1.49 2.65 16.31
N TRP A 177 -0.25 2.91 15.93
CA TRP A 177 0.15 3.25 14.57
C TRP A 177 1.23 2.29 14.11
N VAL A 178 1.23 1.96 12.83
CA VAL A 178 2.32 1.15 12.25
C VAL A 178 3.56 2.00 12.02
N ILE A 179 3.36 3.24 11.59
CA ILE A 179 4.42 4.21 11.40
C ILE A 179 4.10 5.45 12.24
N SER A 180 4.98 5.76 13.17
CA SER A 180 4.99 7.03 13.90
C SER A 180 5.98 7.99 13.26
N VAL A 181 5.65 9.27 13.18
CA VAL A 181 6.50 10.29 12.53
C VAL A 181 6.77 11.45 13.48
N LEU A 182 8.03 11.84 13.65
CA LEU A 182 8.47 12.97 14.46
C LEU A 182 9.15 14.06 13.61
N SER A 183 8.97 15.31 14.02
CA SER A 183 9.76 16.45 13.52
C SER A 183 10.85 16.86 14.51
N ASP A 184 11.89 17.54 14.03
CA ASP A 184 12.86 18.22 14.87
C ASP A 184 12.42 19.67 15.10
N LYS A 185 12.01 19.96 16.34
CA LYS A 185 11.54 21.29 16.74
C LYS A 185 12.64 22.20 17.24
N THR A 186 13.87 21.71 17.32
CA THR A 186 14.98 22.46 17.92
C THR A 186 15.53 23.55 17.00
N ASN A 187 15.20 23.51 15.69
CA ASN A 187 15.58 24.53 14.73
C ASN A 187 14.37 24.98 13.88
N PRO A 188 13.67 26.07 14.27
CA PRO A 188 12.47 26.53 13.58
C PRO A 188 12.72 27.08 12.17
N ASP A 189 13.96 27.46 11.84
CA ASP A 189 14.33 27.95 10.50
C ASP A 189 14.65 26.80 9.53
N ASN A 190 14.87 25.59 10.03
CA ASN A 190 15.20 24.41 9.24
C ASN A 190 14.59 23.15 9.87
N TYR A 191 13.26 23.12 9.99
CA TYR A 191 12.54 21.95 10.50
C TYR A 191 12.92 20.70 9.68
N LEU A 192 13.64 19.78 10.33
CA LEU A 192 13.89 18.46 9.78
C LEU A 192 12.70 17.56 10.08
N PHE A 193 12.22 16.87 9.06
CA PHE A 193 11.18 15.86 9.15
C PHE A 193 11.40 14.86 8.00
N PRO A 194 10.88 13.62 8.10
CA PRO A 194 11.08 12.62 7.05
C PRO A 194 10.51 13.04 5.69
N GLN A 195 11.36 12.98 4.66
CA GLN A 195 11.02 13.31 3.27
C GLN A 195 11.35 12.14 2.34
N SER A 196 10.66 12.06 1.19
CA SER A 196 10.90 11.02 0.18
C SER A 196 10.78 9.60 0.74
N VAL A 197 9.77 9.35 1.58
CA VAL A 197 9.56 8.05 2.24
C VAL A 197 8.68 7.16 1.36
N THR A 198 9.11 5.92 1.14
CA THR A 198 8.31 4.89 0.45
C THR A 198 7.83 3.85 1.45
N VAL A 199 6.53 3.59 1.47
CA VAL A 199 5.87 2.55 2.26
C VAL A 199 5.12 1.64 1.29
N ARG A 200 5.41 0.34 1.28
CA ARG A 200 4.70 -0.59 0.40
C ARG A 200 4.58 -1.99 0.96
N ASN A 201 3.59 -2.75 0.47
CA ASN A 201 3.37 -4.14 0.85
C ASN A 201 3.23 -4.33 2.38
N VAL A 202 2.67 -3.34 3.08
CA VAL A 202 2.52 -3.39 4.54
C VAL A 202 1.15 -3.97 4.88
N TYR A 203 1.12 -4.95 5.77
CA TYR A 203 -0.12 -5.46 6.35
C TYR A 203 -0.24 -5.06 7.82
N VAL A 204 -1.43 -4.61 8.20
CA VAL A 204 -1.75 -4.19 9.56
C VAL A 204 -2.90 -5.02 10.09
N ASN A 205 -2.68 -5.70 11.22
CA ASN A 205 -3.75 -6.29 12.01
C ASN A 205 -4.15 -5.34 13.14
N MET A 206 -5.36 -4.78 13.08
CA MET A 206 -5.91 -3.89 14.12
C MET A 206 -6.71 -4.68 15.16
N HIS A 207 -6.18 -4.76 16.39
CA HIS A 207 -6.91 -5.31 17.53
C HIS A 207 -7.87 -4.28 18.11
N LYS A 208 -9.02 -4.16 17.45
CA LYS A 208 -10.09 -3.21 17.78
C LYS A 208 -10.47 -3.24 19.26
N GLU A 209 -10.48 -4.41 19.89
CA GLU A 209 -10.92 -4.53 21.29
C GLU A 209 -10.09 -3.67 22.24
N LYS A 210 -8.82 -3.41 21.90
CA LYS A 210 -7.91 -2.64 22.73
C LYS A 210 -7.73 -1.20 22.25
N ILE A 211 -7.63 -0.97 20.94
CA ILE A 211 -7.21 0.34 20.39
C ILE A 211 -8.37 1.27 20.01
N GLY A 212 -9.59 0.75 19.89
CA GLY A 212 -10.77 1.51 19.47
C GLY A 212 -10.56 2.20 18.10
N ASN A 213 -10.90 3.49 18.02
CA ASN A 213 -10.83 4.28 16.79
C ASN A 213 -9.54 5.06 16.58
N ALA A 214 -8.55 4.86 17.45
CA ALA A 214 -7.29 5.57 17.38
C ALA A 214 -6.28 4.96 16.41
N GLY A 215 -6.55 3.74 15.90
CA GLY A 215 -5.65 2.97 15.04
C GLY A 215 -5.33 3.65 13.71
N LYS A 216 -4.05 3.66 13.30
CA LYS A 216 -3.59 4.29 12.04
C LYS A 216 -2.54 3.45 11.33
N LEU A 217 -2.43 3.63 10.01
CA LEU A 217 -1.25 3.17 9.26
C LEU A 217 -0.08 4.13 9.53
N ILE A 218 -0.31 5.43 9.41
CA ILE A 218 0.68 6.49 9.66
C ILE A 218 0.07 7.51 10.60
N GLY A 219 0.72 7.73 11.74
CA GLY A 219 0.36 8.81 12.67
C GLY A 219 1.51 9.78 12.87
N VAL A 220 1.19 11.06 12.87
CA VAL A 220 2.16 12.12 13.16
C VAL A 220 2.13 12.44 14.65
N MET A 221 3.32 12.49 15.25
CA MET A 221 3.46 12.66 16.70
C MET A 221 3.29 14.12 17.13
N ASP A 222 3.37 15.05 16.18
CA ASP A 222 3.24 16.48 16.43
C ASP A 222 2.71 17.24 15.20
N ALA A 223 2.28 18.48 15.42
CA ALA A 223 1.65 19.33 14.41
C ALA A 223 2.61 19.83 13.32
N ASP A 224 3.92 19.80 13.56
CA ASP A 224 4.94 20.40 12.69
C ASP A 224 5.47 19.42 11.63
N VAL A 225 5.05 18.15 11.69
CA VAL A 225 5.38 17.14 10.69
C VAL A 225 4.71 17.46 9.36
N LYS A 226 5.53 17.64 8.32
CA LYS A 226 5.10 17.90 6.94
C LYS A 226 5.47 16.70 6.06
N LEU A 227 4.51 15.88 5.68
CA LEU A 227 4.76 14.75 4.78
C LEU A 227 5.06 15.29 3.36
N ARG A 228 6.27 15.06 2.84
CA ARG A 228 6.68 15.48 1.50
C ARG A 228 7.32 14.36 0.69
N ASP A 229 6.85 14.19 -0.54
CA ASP A 229 7.28 13.15 -1.48
C ASP A 229 7.12 11.72 -0.95
N TRP A 230 6.08 11.48 -0.15
CA TRP A 230 5.77 10.14 0.35
C TRP A 230 5.08 9.31 -0.73
N SER A 231 5.44 8.03 -0.84
CA SER A 231 4.73 7.05 -1.66
C SER A 231 4.23 5.92 -0.78
N VAL A 232 2.93 5.78 -0.61
CA VAL A 232 2.30 4.72 0.20
C VAL A 232 1.44 3.86 -0.72
N THR A 233 1.83 2.62 -0.93
CA THR A 233 1.21 1.73 -1.92
C THR A 233 0.99 0.32 -1.41
N ASP A 234 0.00 -0.40 -1.93
CA ASP A 234 -0.15 -1.84 -1.68
C ASP A 234 -0.21 -2.22 -0.19
N CYS A 235 -0.86 -1.38 0.62
CA CYS A 235 -1.01 -1.61 2.05
C CYS A 235 -2.37 -2.22 2.36
N GLN A 236 -2.45 -3.03 3.41
CA GLN A 236 -3.65 -3.74 3.82
C GLN A 236 -3.89 -3.57 5.31
N ILE A 237 -5.16 -3.50 5.72
CA ILE A 237 -5.53 -3.26 7.10
C ILE A 237 -6.76 -4.07 7.52
N SER A 238 -6.69 -4.78 8.65
CA SER A 238 -7.86 -5.46 9.21
C SER A 238 -8.73 -4.50 10.02
N ASN A 239 -9.99 -4.87 10.23
CA ASN A 239 -10.91 -4.29 11.22
C ASN A 239 -11.05 -2.76 11.19
N PHE A 240 -11.21 -2.20 9.98
CA PHE A 240 -11.30 -0.76 9.78
C PHE A 240 -12.75 -0.25 9.86
N GLU A 241 -13.02 0.68 10.78
CA GLU A 241 -14.34 1.29 10.94
C GLU A 241 -14.56 2.48 9.99
N ASN A 242 -15.82 2.76 9.71
CA ASN A 242 -16.19 3.96 8.96
C ASN A 242 -15.77 5.22 9.71
N GLY A 243 -14.97 6.07 9.06
CA GLY A 243 -14.54 7.36 9.60
C GLY A 243 -13.22 7.35 10.37
N GLN A 244 -12.53 6.21 10.47
CA GLN A 244 -11.18 6.17 11.01
C GLN A 244 -10.18 6.86 10.07
N VAL A 245 -9.11 7.43 10.66
CA VAL A 245 -8.05 8.15 9.92
C VAL A 245 -6.86 7.22 9.74
N LEU A 246 -6.55 6.86 8.50
CA LEU A 246 -5.43 5.95 8.21
C LEU A 246 -4.08 6.64 8.21
N ILE A 247 -4.05 7.90 7.76
CA ILE A 247 -2.84 8.67 7.57
C ILE A 247 -3.12 10.08 8.08
N ASP A 248 -2.47 10.46 9.16
CA ASP A 248 -2.59 11.83 9.68
C ASP A 248 -1.99 12.85 8.73
N ARG A 249 -2.71 13.96 8.52
CA ARG A 249 -2.19 15.16 7.87
C ARG A 249 -2.55 16.39 8.69
N ASN A 250 -1.65 16.81 9.59
CA ASN A 250 -1.91 17.92 10.50
C ASN A 250 -2.01 19.31 9.80
N ASP A 251 -1.36 19.51 8.65
CA ASP A 251 -1.58 20.66 7.77
C ASP A 251 -1.47 20.24 6.30
N LEU A 252 -2.55 20.38 5.52
CA LEU A 252 -2.55 20.02 4.11
C LEU A 252 -1.79 20.99 3.22
N ASN A 253 -1.71 22.27 3.60
CA ASN A 253 -1.17 23.30 2.70
C ASN A 253 0.33 23.12 2.46
N GLU A 254 0.99 22.34 3.32
CA GLU A 254 2.43 22.12 3.30
C GLU A 254 2.85 20.68 2.95
N GLN A 255 1.86 19.81 2.69
CA GLN A 255 2.08 18.44 2.23
C GLN A 255 2.04 18.37 0.70
N ILE A 256 3.19 18.09 0.09
CA ILE A 256 3.41 18.15 -1.36
C ILE A 256 4.04 16.85 -1.88
N GLY A 257 3.75 16.50 -3.13
CA GLY A 257 4.39 15.36 -3.82
C GLY A 257 4.00 13.97 -3.29
N ASN A 258 3.02 13.86 -2.39
CA ASN A 258 2.62 12.58 -1.81
C ASN A 258 1.71 11.78 -2.75
N THR A 259 1.94 10.47 -2.84
CA THR A 259 1.15 9.49 -3.59
C THR A 259 0.62 8.42 -2.64
N TYR A 260 -0.69 8.20 -2.62
CA TYR A 260 -1.35 7.16 -1.82
C TYR A 260 -2.21 6.30 -2.76
N ALA A 261 -1.93 5.00 -2.88
CA ALA A 261 -2.65 4.12 -3.81
C ALA A 261 -2.79 2.68 -3.28
N ARG A 262 -3.85 1.97 -3.68
CA ARG A 262 -4.03 0.53 -3.38
C ARG A 262 -3.93 0.19 -1.87
N ILE A 263 -4.48 1.03 -1.01
CA ILE A 263 -4.61 0.79 0.44
C ILE A 263 -5.97 0.13 0.69
N LYS A 264 -6.01 -1.11 1.18
CA LYS A 264 -7.22 -1.95 1.22
C LYS A 264 -7.61 -2.38 2.64
N PRO A 265 -8.82 -2.08 3.13
CA PRO A 265 -9.33 -2.76 4.31
C PRO A 265 -9.72 -4.21 3.95
N ILE A 266 -9.20 -5.20 4.69
CA ILE A 266 -9.48 -6.63 4.46
C ILE A 266 -10.79 -7.07 5.13
N PHE A 267 -11.15 -6.47 6.27
CA PHE A 267 -12.40 -6.76 6.97
C PHE A 267 -13.25 -5.50 7.10
N VAL A 268 -14.34 -5.47 6.32
CA VAL A 268 -15.44 -4.50 6.46
C VAL A 268 -16.58 -5.26 7.16
N PRO A 269 -17.01 -4.87 8.38
CA PRO A 269 -18.13 -5.53 9.03
C PRO A 269 -19.37 -5.45 8.13
N TYR A 270 -20.02 -6.59 7.89
CA TYR A 270 -21.20 -6.76 7.03
C TYR A 270 -22.35 -5.75 7.30
N ASN A 271 -22.38 -5.12 8.48
CA ASN A 271 -23.40 -4.17 8.91
C ASN A 271 -23.00 -2.68 8.81
N SER A 272 -21.87 -2.32 8.20
CA SER A 272 -21.55 -0.90 7.94
C SER A 272 -22.37 -0.40 6.75
N GLY A 273 -23.64 -0.07 6.98
CA GLY A 273 -24.62 0.42 5.99
C GLY A 273 -24.29 1.74 5.28
N GLY A 274 -23.02 2.14 5.23
CA GLY A 274 -22.53 3.33 4.54
C GLY A 274 -21.18 3.17 3.83
N GLY A 275 -20.67 1.94 3.70
CA GLY A 275 -19.32 1.66 3.19
C GLY A 275 -18.23 2.14 4.17
N SER A 276 -17.08 1.47 4.22
CA SER A 276 -15.91 2.01 4.94
C SER A 276 -15.35 3.19 4.15
N LYS A 277 -15.39 4.41 4.69
CA LYS A 277 -14.81 5.58 4.02
C LYS A 277 -13.37 5.82 4.43
N PHE A 278 -12.50 6.07 3.45
CA PHE A 278 -11.15 6.57 3.66
C PHE A 278 -11.22 8.04 4.07
N ILE A 279 -10.97 8.36 5.33
CA ILE A 279 -10.85 9.76 5.76
C ILE A 279 -9.38 10.10 5.93
N VAL A 280 -8.91 11.01 5.08
CA VAL A 280 -7.76 11.83 5.36
C VAL A 280 -8.28 13.13 5.96
N THR A 281 -7.94 13.42 7.21
CA THR A 281 -8.31 14.68 7.87
C THR A 281 -7.41 15.84 7.44
N GLY A 282 -7.98 17.05 7.42
CA GLY A 282 -7.44 18.23 6.76
C GLY A 282 -8.02 18.34 5.34
N LYS A 283 -8.45 19.52 4.90
CA LYS A 283 -9.28 19.78 3.69
C LYS A 283 -8.87 19.12 2.36
N LEU A 284 -9.37 17.91 2.09
CA LEU A 284 -9.90 17.61 0.77
C LEU A 284 -11.41 17.46 0.95
N THR A 285 -12.17 18.38 0.35
CA THR A 285 -13.64 18.32 0.24
C THR A 285 -14.14 17.20 -0.69
N THR A 286 -13.28 16.25 -1.01
CA THR A 286 -13.66 14.95 -1.53
C THR A 286 -12.83 13.93 -0.76
N ALA A 287 -13.44 13.36 0.29
CA ALA A 287 -13.16 11.94 0.52
C ALA A 287 -13.41 11.29 -0.85
N GLU A 288 -12.37 10.83 -1.53
CA GLU A 288 -12.64 9.94 -2.63
C GLU A 288 -13.40 8.76 -2.01
N ASP A 289 -14.65 8.60 -2.41
CA ASP A 289 -15.36 7.38 -2.09
C ASP A 289 -14.43 6.23 -2.46
N TRP A 290 -14.33 5.25 -1.58
CA TRP A 290 -13.75 3.97 -1.95
C TRP A 290 -14.61 3.41 -3.09
N SER A 291 -14.21 3.71 -4.32
CA SER A 291 -14.59 2.92 -5.47
C SER A 291 -13.55 1.83 -5.59
N CYS A 292 -13.99 0.64 -5.94
CA CYS A 292 -13.13 -0.38 -6.50
C CYS A 292 -12.56 0.16 -7.83
N GLY A 293 -11.67 1.16 -7.80
CA GLY A 293 -11.19 1.84 -9.00
C GLY A 293 -10.48 0.91 -9.98
N ASP A 294 -10.13 -0.29 -9.52
CA ASP A 294 -9.58 -1.36 -10.35
C ASP A 294 -10.65 -2.26 -10.96
N ILE A 295 -11.91 -2.28 -10.48
CA ILE A 295 -13.01 -3.10 -11.02
C ILE A 295 -14.37 -2.37 -10.87
N GLU A 296 -14.87 -1.74 -11.93
CA GLU A 296 -16.22 -1.20 -12.01
C GLU A 296 -17.14 -2.22 -12.70
N THR A 297 -18.23 -2.62 -12.05
CA THR A 297 -19.25 -3.49 -12.66
C THR A 297 -20.55 -2.72 -12.87
N GLY A 298 -21.22 -2.94 -13.99
CA GLY A 298 -22.50 -2.31 -14.23
C GLY A 298 -23.36 -3.04 -15.23
N VAL A 299 -24.55 -2.48 -15.45
CA VAL A 299 -25.51 -2.91 -16.47
C VAL A 299 -25.62 -1.86 -17.55
N TRP A 300 -25.92 -2.28 -18.76
CA TRP A 300 -26.21 -1.40 -19.89
C TRP A 300 -27.36 -1.97 -20.72
N ILE A 301 -27.97 -1.16 -21.57
CA ILE A 301 -29.13 -1.54 -22.38
C ILE A 301 -28.71 -1.62 -23.85
N PRO A 302 -28.50 -2.84 -24.40
CA PRO A 302 -28.13 -3.02 -25.80
C PRO A 302 -29.26 -2.57 -26.72
N THR A 303 -28.97 -1.83 -27.79
CA THR A 303 -30.01 -1.35 -28.70
C THR A 303 -29.53 -1.34 -30.15
N VAL A 304 -30.40 -1.69 -31.09
CA VAL A 304 -30.17 -1.45 -32.52
C VAL A 304 -30.66 -0.05 -32.94
N GLY A 305 -31.18 0.75 -32.01
CA GLY A 305 -31.74 2.08 -32.27
C GLY A 305 -33.10 2.03 -32.98
N GLY A 306 -33.48 3.16 -33.59
CA GLY A 306 -34.73 3.29 -34.34
C GLY A 306 -36.00 3.07 -33.50
N ASN A 307 -37.05 2.57 -34.14
CA ASN A 307 -38.32 2.18 -33.51
C ASN A 307 -38.42 0.67 -33.24
N ALA A 308 -37.28 0.01 -33.02
CA ALA A 308 -37.22 -1.42 -32.73
C ALA A 308 -37.88 -1.78 -31.39
N SER A 309 -38.46 -2.97 -31.31
CA SER A 309 -38.98 -3.58 -30.08
C SER A 309 -38.26 -4.89 -29.76
N TYR A 310 -38.11 -5.19 -28.46
CA TYR A 310 -37.28 -6.29 -27.97
C TYR A 310 -38.06 -7.16 -26.98
N TYR A 311 -37.91 -8.48 -27.07
CA TYR A 311 -38.31 -9.39 -26.01
C TYR A 311 -37.17 -9.68 -25.03
N LYS A 312 -35.93 -9.31 -25.40
CA LYS A 312 -34.76 -9.37 -24.51
C LYS A 312 -33.78 -8.23 -24.81
N GLN A 313 -33.35 -7.54 -23.75
CA GLN A 313 -32.47 -6.38 -23.86
C GLN A 313 -31.61 -6.24 -22.60
N VAL A 314 -30.60 -7.10 -22.46
CA VAL A 314 -29.78 -7.17 -21.24
C VAL A 314 -28.31 -7.04 -21.59
N GLY A 315 -27.63 -6.10 -20.94
CA GLY A 315 -26.18 -5.94 -21.02
C GLY A 315 -25.57 -5.80 -19.63
N SER A 316 -24.37 -6.35 -19.46
CA SER A 316 -23.55 -6.15 -18.27
C SER A 316 -22.10 -5.90 -18.67
N TYR A 317 -21.31 -5.29 -17.79
CA TYR A 317 -19.90 -5.09 -18.01
C TYR A 317 -19.09 -5.19 -16.71
N THR A 318 -17.81 -5.45 -16.89
CA THR A 318 -16.76 -5.31 -15.87
C THR A 318 -15.61 -4.54 -16.49
N ARG A 319 -15.24 -3.40 -15.90
CA ARG A 319 -14.11 -2.58 -16.29
C ARG A 319 -12.99 -2.73 -15.28
N THR A 320 -11.81 -3.13 -15.73
CA THR A 320 -10.60 -3.22 -14.92
C THR A 320 -9.53 -2.29 -15.49
N GLY A 321 -9.28 -1.17 -14.80
CA GLY A 321 -8.46 -0.08 -15.36
C GLY A 321 -9.06 0.42 -16.69
N ASP A 322 -8.25 0.37 -17.75
CA ASP A 322 -8.65 0.80 -19.11
C ASP A 322 -9.26 -0.34 -19.95
N VAL A 323 -9.45 -1.54 -19.37
CA VAL A 323 -10.02 -2.71 -20.08
C VAL A 323 -11.47 -2.91 -19.68
N VAL A 324 -12.38 -2.93 -20.64
CA VAL A 324 -13.80 -3.21 -20.42
C VAL A 324 -14.16 -4.54 -21.06
N THR A 325 -14.71 -5.48 -20.30
CA THR A 325 -15.39 -6.66 -20.83
C THR A 325 -16.89 -6.48 -20.69
N ALA A 326 -17.59 -6.33 -21.82
CA ALA A 326 -19.04 -6.17 -21.87
C ALA A 326 -19.69 -7.42 -22.47
N SER A 327 -20.78 -7.89 -21.86
CA SER A 327 -21.63 -8.96 -22.37
C SER A 327 -23.00 -8.41 -22.76
N PHE A 328 -23.64 -9.02 -23.76
CA PHE A 328 -24.97 -8.64 -24.23
C PHE A 328 -25.81 -9.87 -24.57
N HIS A 329 -27.12 -9.72 -24.36
CA HIS A 329 -28.17 -10.61 -24.83
C HIS A 329 -29.28 -9.73 -25.42
N ILE A 330 -29.39 -9.74 -26.75
CA ILE A 330 -30.40 -8.99 -27.48
C ILE A 330 -31.30 -9.97 -28.25
N GLY A 331 -32.62 -9.81 -28.07
CA GLY A 331 -33.66 -10.55 -28.76
C GLY A 331 -34.68 -9.57 -29.30
N ILE A 332 -34.75 -9.44 -30.63
CA ILE A 332 -35.53 -8.43 -31.34
C ILE A 332 -36.90 -9.02 -31.68
N THR A 333 -37.99 -8.34 -31.31
CA THR A 333 -39.35 -8.70 -31.77
C THR A 333 -39.59 -8.11 -33.16
N ILE A 334 -39.41 -6.80 -33.30
CA ILE A 334 -39.55 -6.08 -34.58
C ILE A 334 -38.36 -5.12 -34.70
N ILE A 335 -37.60 -5.18 -35.80
CA ILE A 335 -36.43 -4.31 -36.01
C ILE A 335 -36.81 -2.90 -36.45
N GLY A 336 -37.89 -2.73 -37.20
CA GLY A 336 -38.33 -1.43 -37.71
C GLY A 336 -37.22 -0.72 -38.51
N SER A 337 -36.87 0.50 -38.12
CA SER A 337 -35.74 1.29 -38.66
C SER A 337 -34.41 1.09 -37.92
N GLY A 338 -34.32 0.07 -37.06
CA GLY A 338 -33.11 -0.29 -36.34
C GLY A 338 -31.97 -0.75 -37.25
N ASP A 339 -30.76 -0.67 -36.74
CA ASP A 339 -29.54 -1.04 -37.45
C ASP A 339 -29.43 -2.57 -37.62
N GLY A 340 -29.19 -3.03 -38.85
CA GLY A 340 -29.09 -4.44 -39.19
C GLY A 340 -27.76 -5.11 -38.81
N TYR A 341 -26.73 -4.32 -38.44
CA TYR A 341 -25.36 -4.82 -38.24
C TYR A 341 -24.65 -4.22 -37.03
N ARG A 342 -25.29 -3.34 -36.24
CA ARG A 342 -24.72 -2.77 -35.02
C ARG A 342 -25.63 -2.87 -33.80
N ILE A 343 -24.98 -3.00 -32.64
CA ILE A 343 -25.59 -2.82 -31.32
C ILE A 343 -24.91 -1.62 -30.67
N GLY A 344 -25.68 -0.59 -30.34
CA GLY A 344 -25.24 0.55 -29.53
C GLY A 344 -25.56 0.39 -28.05
N GLY A 345 -25.15 1.40 -27.28
CA GLY A 345 -25.40 1.47 -25.84
C GLY A 345 -24.22 0.99 -24.99
N LEU A 346 -23.04 0.75 -25.59
CA LEU A 346 -21.84 0.46 -24.80
C LEU A 346 -21.57 1.60 -23.80
N PRO A 347 -21.15 1.27 -22.57
CA PRO A 347 -21.04 2.25 -21.47
C PRO A 347 -19.87 3.23 -21.63
N PHE A 348 -18.84 2.87 -22.40
CA PHE A 348 -17.63 3.69 -22.58
C PHE A 348 -17.20 3.72 -24.05
N LEU A 349 -16.63 4.86 -24.45
CA LEU A 349 -16.03 5.08 -25.76
C LEU A 349 -14.72 4.32 -25.88
N SER A 350 -14.56 3.58 -26.99
CA SER A 350 -13.31 2.88 -27.25
C SER A 350 -12.17 3.85 -27.63
N ARG A 351 -10.94 3.46 -27.27
CA ARG A 351 -9.72 4.23 -27.52
C ARG A 351 -9.43 4.42 -29.03
N PRO A 352 -8.78 5.54 -29.41
CA PRO A 352 -8.22 5.69 -30.76
C PRO A 352 -7.21 4.60 -31.15
N GLY A 353 -7.26 4.21 -32.43
CA GLY A 353 -6.22 3.40 -33.09
C GLY A 353 -6.24 1.90 -32.85
N ALA A 354 -7.21 1.36 -32.10
CA ALA A 354 -7.34 -0.09 -31.87
C ALA A 354 -8.76 -0.58 -32.14
N THR A 355 -8.90 -1.65 -32.93
CA THR A 355 -10.15 -2.41 -33.04
C THR A 355 -10.08 -3.58 -32.08
N SER A 356 -11.12 -3.74 -31.28
CA SER A 356 -11.22 -4.87 -30.36
C SER A 356 -12.25 -5.88 -30.85
N VAL A 357 -12.06 -7.16 -30.53
CA VAL A 357 -12.96 -8.24 -30.96
C VAL A 357 -13.47 -9.01 -29.76
N GLY A 358 -14.55 -9.75 -29.96
CA GLY A 358 -15.11 -10.62 -28.94
C GLY A 358 -15.60 -11.94 -29.52
N SER A 359 -16.58 -12.54 -28.84
CA SER A 359 -17.12 -13.84 -29.21
C SER A 359 -18.65 -13.85 -29.19
N ILE A 360 -19.24 -14.58 -30.12
CA ILE A 360 -20.67 -14.93 -30.08
C ILE A 360 -20.80 -16.32 -29.46
N GLY A 361 -21.58 -16.42 -28.39
CA GLY A 361 -21.89 -17.69 -27.73
C GLY A 361 -23.13 -18.37 -28.29
N TYR A 362 -24.09 -17.60 -28.81
CA TYR A 362 -25.34 -18.10 -29.38
C TYR A 362 -25.95 -17.09 -30.34
N TYR A 363 -26.62 -17.59 -31.39
CA TYR A 363 -27.47 -16.80 -32.26
C TYR A 363 -28.64 -17.62 -32.81
N ASN A 364 -29.74 -16.96 -33.15
CA ASN A 364 -30.90 -17.58 -33.78
C ASN A 364 -31.64 -16.59 -34.70
N ASN A 365 -32.33 -17.12 -35.73
CA ASN A 365 -33.16 -16.35 -36.67
C ASN A 365 -32.46 -15.12 -37.27
N LEU A 366 -31.17 -15.22 -37.58
CA LEU A 366 -30.43 -14.15 -38.25
C LEU A 366 -31.02 -13.88 -39.64
N THR A 367 -31.04 -12.62 -40.06
CA THR A 367 -31.50 -12.23 -41.42
C THR A 367 -30.59 -12.75 -42.53
N THR A 368 -29.32 -12.99 -42.21
CA THR A 368 -28.32 -13.55 -43.14
C THR A 368 -27.73 -14.83 -42.56
N ALA A 369 -27.68 -15.89 -43.36
CA ALA A 369 -27.00 -17.13 -42.98
C ALA A 369 -25.48 -16.90 -42.92
N VAL A 370 -24.85 -17.37 -41.85
CA VAL A 370 -23.42 -17.13 -41.57
C VAL A 370 -22.67 -18.44 -41.38
N ALA A 371 -21.44 -18.47 -41.87
CA ALA A 371 -20.44 -19.50 -41.55
C ALA A 371 -19.59 -19.09 -40.34
N ALA A 372 -19.43 -17.78 -40.12
CA ALA A 372 -18.77 -17.21 -38.94
C ALA A 372 -19.38 -15.85 -38.61
N LEU A 373 -19.50 -15.54 -37.32
CA LEU A 373 -19.98 -14.26 -36.83
C LEU A 373 -19.17 -13.86 -35.58
N LEU A 374 -18.66 -12.64 -35.59
CA LEU A 374 -17.84 -12.07 -34.52
C LEU A 374 -18.34 -10.66 -34.20
N PRO A 375 -18.41 -10.29 -32.92
CA PRO A 375 -18.60 -8.91 -32.53
C PRO A 375 -17.24 -8.19 -32.53
N ARG A 376 -17.22 -6.93 -32.99
CA ARG A 376 -16.05 -6.04 -32.88
C ARG A 376 -16.47 -4.68 -32.35
N VAL A 377 -15.55 -4.00 -31.68
CA VAL A 377 -15.67 -2.58 -31.30
C VAL A 377 -14.63 -1.82 -32.09
N ASP A 378 -15.10 -0.94 -32.97
CA ASP A 378 -14.24 -0.06 -33.78
C ASP A 378 -13.57 1.00 -32.90
N ALA A 379 -12.49 1.60 -33.39
CA ALA A 379 -11.86 2.72 -32.69
C ALA A 379 -12.84 3.91 -32.58
N GLU A 380 -12.80 4.61 -31.44
CA GLU A 380 -13.64 5.80 -31.18
C GLU A 380 -15.16 5.52 -31.35
N SER A 381 -15.60 4.35 -30.88
CA SER A 381 -16.97 3.86 -31.06
C SER A 381 -17.61 3.38 -29.76
N ASN A 382 -18.90 3.67 -29.62
CA ASN A 382 -19.80 3.12 -28.59
C ASN A 382 -20.69 1.99 -29.14
N TYR A 383 -20.29 1.39 -30.26
CA TYR A 383 -21.04 0.36 -30.95
C TYR A 383 -20.25 -0.94 -31.03
N ILE A 384 -20.97 -2.05 -30.86
CA ILE A 384 -20.56 -3.37 -31.31
C ILE A 384 -21.01 -3.50 -32.77
N THR A 385 -20.07 -3.71 -33.68
CA THR A 385 -20.32 -3.98 -35.10
C THR A 385 -20.22 -5.49 -35.35
N PHE A 386 -21.14 -6.06 -36.12
CA PHE A 386 -21.09 -7.46 -36.51
C PHE A 386 -20.25 -7.66 -37.76
N THR A 387 -19.20 -8.47 -37.63
CA THR A 387 -18.38 -8.92 -38.74
C THR A 387 -18.48 -10.42 -38.93
N GLY A 388 -18.52 -10.89 -40.18
CA GLY A 388 -18.74 -12.31 -40.43
C GLY A 388 -18.53 -12.72 -41.88
N ALA A 389 -18.53 -14.03 -42.10
CA ALA A 389 -18.51 -14.63 -43.42
C ALA A 389 -19.79 -15.43 -43.65
N THR A 390 -20.31 -15.40 -44.88
CA THR A 390 -21.52 -16.17 -45.27
C THR A 390 -21.17 -17.52 -45.89
N SER A 391 -19.88 -17.82 -46.09
CA SER A 391 -19.38 -19.09 -46.60
C SER A 391 -18.01 -19.43 -46.00
N VAL A 392 -17.66 -20.72 -46.02
CA VAL A 392 -16.43 -21.26 -45.39
C VAL A 392 -15.14 -20.77 -46.07
N ALA A 393 -15.20 -20.43 -47.36
CA ALA A 393 -14.07 -19.92 -48.16
C ALA A 393 -14.20 -18.43 -48.53
N GLY A 394 -15.05 -17.69 -47.81
CA GLY A 394 -15.36 -16.28 -48.09
C GLY A 394 -14.52 -15.30 -47.28
N ASN A 395 -14.53 -14.03 -47.70
CA ASN A 395 -13.95 -12.93 -46.93
C ASN A 395 -14.84 -12.53 -45.75
N MET A 396 -14.23 -11.99 -44.70
CA MET A 396 -14.96 -11.37 -43.58
C MET A 396 -15.50 -10.00 -43.99
N ASN A 397 -16.82 -9.80 -43.85
CA ASN A 397 -17.48 -8.52 -44.07
C ASN A 397 -17.53 -7.74 -42.76
N VAL A 398 -17.09 -6.48 -42.76
CA VAL A 398 -16.99 -5.64 -41.55
C VAL A 398 -18.34 -5.09 -41.06
N GLN A 399 -19.39 -5.18 -41.90
CA GLN A 399 -20.74 -4.71 -41.60
C GLN A 399 -21.76 -5.72 -42.12
N LEU A 400 -21.83 -6.87 -41.47
CA LEU A 400 -22.72 -7.94 -41.91
C LEU A 400 -24.12 -7.74 -41.33
N ASN A 401 -25.10 -7.51 -42.20
CA ASN A 401 -26.52 -7.40 -41.82
C ASN A 401 -27.05 -8.76 -41.33
N VAL A 402 -27.09 -8.96 -40.02
CA VAL A 402 -27.54 -10.21 -39.39
C VAL A 402 -28.73 -10.02 -38.45
N LEU A 403 -29.02 -8.77 -38.08
CA LEU A 403 -30.12 -8.42 -37.19
C LEU A 403 -31.40 -8.21 -38.00
N GLY A 404 -32.52 -8.68 -37.47
CA GLY A 404 -33.83 -8.55 -38.09
C GLY A 404 -34.95 -8.90 -37.12
N ASN A 405 -36.18 -9.02 -37.64
CA ASN A 405 -37.32 -9.46 -36.84
C ASN A 405 -37.06 -10.87 -36.27
N ASN A 406 -37.33 -11.06 -34.98
CA ASN A 406 -37.12 -12.32 -34.25
C ASN A 406 -35.66 -12.78 -34.11
N ALA A 407 -34.68 -11.96 -34.50
CA ALA A 407 -33.27 -12.29 -34.36
C ALA A 407 -32.82 -12.23 -32.89
N GLU A 408 -31.97 -13.19 -32.50
CA GLU A 408 -31.40 -13.28 -31.16
C GLU A 408 -29.90 -13.48 -31.22
N ILE A 409 -29.14 -12.74 -30.40
CA ILE A 409 -27.70 -12.89 -30.27
C ILE A 409 -27.27 -12.74 -28.81
N ILE A 410 -26.40 -13.64 -28.36
CA ILE A 410 -25.70 -13.59 -27.07
C ILE A 410 -24.20 -13.58 -27.34
N GLY A 411 -23.50 -12.60 -26.79
CA GLY A 411 -22.06 -12.48 -26.97
C GLY A 411 -21.40 -11.57 -25.96
N SER A 412 -20.09 -11.40 -26.14
CA SER A 412 -19.26 -10.51 -25.34
C SER A 412 -18.19 -9.84 -26.20
N VAL A 413 -17.70 -8.70 -25.73
CA VAL A 413 -16.56 -7.96 -26.29
C VAL A 413 -15.65 -7.52 -25.15
N THR A 414 -14.34 -7.56 -25.38
CA THR A 414 -13.35 -6.92 -24.51
C THR A 414 -12.69 -5.80 -25.30
N TYR A 415 -12.68 -4.58 -24.79
CA TYR A 415 -12.15 -3.40 -25.47
C TYR A 415 -11.44 -2.45 -24.51
N PHE A 416 -10.68 -1.52 -25.08
CA PHE A 416 -9.91 -0.52 -24.33
C PHE A 416 -10.57 0.86 -24.45
N ILE A 417 -10.53 1.65 -23.37
CA ILE A 417 -11.07 3.01 -23.29
C ILE A 417 -9.97 4.09 -23.39
#